data_AF-A0A9N9VL73-F1
#
_entry.id   AF-A0A9N9VL73-F1
#
_cell.length_a   1.000
_cell.length_b   1.000
_cell.length_c   1.000
_cell.angle_alpha   90.00
_cell.angle_beta   90.00
_cell.angle_gamma   90.00
#
_symmetry.space_group_name_H-M   'P 1'
#
loop_
_entity.id
_entity.type
_entity.pdbx_description
1 polymer ?
#
loop_
_entity_poly.entity_id
_entity_poly.type
_entity_poly.pdbx_seq_one_letter_code
_entity_poly.pdbx_strand_id
1 'polypeptide(L)'
;MVDWQPPPDSGGYLLTQLNIGLIVITSVFVITRLYTRIFLLRSLGWDDLMATIAWIGVISISYQGILAVKRGLGTHIDQIPPEALDKLYKV
;
A
#
# COMPACT_ATOMS: atom_id res chain seq x y z
N MET A 1 18.08 -8.73 -9.41
CA MET A 1 17.35 -8.22 -8.23
C MET A 1 18.24 -8.57 -7.06
N VAL A 2 18.68 -7.59 -6.26
CA VAL A 2 19.44 -7.90 -5.03
C VAL A 2 18.39 -8.22 -3.98
N ASP A 3 18.36 -9.48 -3.55
CA ASP A 3 17.47 -9.97 -2.50
C ASP A 3 18.00 -9.45 -1.15
N TRP A 4 17.88 -8.14 -0.93
CA TRP A 4 18.21 -7.53 0.35
C TRP A 4 17.15 -7.96 1.35
N GLN A 5 17.58 -8.77 2.31
CA GLN A 5 16.73 -9.26 3.37
C GLN A 5 16.81 -8.27 4.55
N PRO A 6 15.69 -7.67 4.97
CA PRO A 6 15.72 -6.70 6.06
C PRO A 6 16.28 -7.33 7.33
N PRO A 7 17.12 -6.62 8.09
CA PRO A 7 17.60 -7.11 9.37
C PRO A 7 16.42 -7.36 10.33
N PRO A 8 16.53 -8.30 11.28
CA PRO A 8 15.45 -8.66 12.21
C PRO A 8 14.87 -7.48 12.99
N ASP A 9 15.69 -6.44 13.20
CA ASP A 9 15.34 -5.24 13.97
C ASP A 9 14.71 -4.11 13.11
N SER A 10 14.43 -4.38 11.83
CA SER A 10 13.81 -3.43 10.91
C SER A 10 12.35 -3.19 11.26
N GLY A 11 11.96 -1.94 11.54
CA GLY A 11 10.57 -1.54 11.81
C GLY A 11 9.62 -1.67 10.60
N GLY A 12 10.15 -2.02 9.42
CA GLY A 12 9.38 -2.16 8.19
C GLY A 12 8.28 -3.23 8.23
N TYR A 13 8.44 -4.27 9.07
CA TYR A 13 7.41 -5.32 9.21
C TYR A 13 6.10 -4.74 9.77
N LEU A 14 6.19 -3.83 10.75
CA LEU A 14 5.03 -3.22 11.40
C LEU A 14 4.28 -2.34 10.40
N LEU A 15 5.02 -1.56 9.60
CA LEU A 15 4.44 -0.71 8.56
C LEU A 15 3.69 -1.54 7.51
N THR A 16 4.27 -2.67 7.10
CA THR A 16 3.67 -3.57 6.10
C THR A 16 2.42 -4.25 6.64
N GLN A 17 2.47 -4.78 7.87
CA GLN A 17 1.31 -5.44 8.51
C GLN A 17 0.15 -4.47 8.72
N LEU A 18 0.44 -3.25 9.21
CA LEU A 18 -0.56 -2.21 9.39
C LEU A 18 -1.19 -1.81 8.05
N ASN A 19 -0.36 -1.57 7.03
CA ASN A 19 -0.83 -1.17 5.71
C ASN A 19 -1.76 -2.22 5.10
N ILE A 20 -1.37 -3.50 5.15
CA ILE A 20 -2.19 -4.62 4.66
C ILE A 20 -3.52 -4.68 5.43
N GLY A 21 -3.48 -4.60 6.76
CA GLY A 21 -4.70 -4.64 7.59
C GLY A 21 -5.68 -3.52 7.24
N LEU A 22 -5.19 -2.28 7.11
CA LEU A 22 -6.03 -1.12 6.77
C LEU A 22 -6.61 -1.21 5.36
N ILE A 23 -5.85 -1.71 4.38
CA ILE A 23 -6.32 -1.95 3.01
C ILE A 23 -7.43 -2.99 2.98
N VAL A 24 -7.29 -4.08 3.72
CA VAL A 24 -8.33 -5.13 3.77
C VAL A 24 -9.62 -4.56 4.34
N ILE A 25 -9.54 -3.85 5.47
CA ILE A 25 -10.71 -3.23 6.11
C ILE A 25 -11.38 -2.23 5.15
N THR A 26 -10.59 -1.35 4.53
CA THR A 26 -11.09 -0.37 3.56
C THR A 26 -11.79 -1.03 2.37
N SER A 27 -11.19 -2.11 1.85
CA SER A 27 -11.73 -2.86 0.71
C SER A 27 -13.08 -3.48 1.04
N VAL A 28 -13.26 -4.03 2.25
CA VAL A 28 -14.55 -4.56 2.69
C VAL A 28 -15.62 -3.48 2.65
N PHE A 29 -15.35 -2.30 3.22
CA PHE A 29 -16.32 -1.19 3.22
C PHE A 29 -16.67 -0.70 1.81
N VAL A 30 -15.68 -0.56 0.92
CA VAL A 30 -15.92 -0.12 -0.46
C VAL A 30 -16.73 -1.16 -1.23
N ILE A 31 -16.42 -2.45 -1.08
CA ILE A 31 -17.19 -3.53 -1.71
C ILE A 31 -18.63 -3.56 -1.19
N THR A 32 -18.85 -3.42 0.12
CA THR A 32 -20.20 -3.35 0.69
C THR A 32 -20.97 -2.13 0.17
N ARG A 33 -20.31 -0.97 0.02
CA ARG A 33 -20.92 0.22 -0.58
C ARG A 33 -21.33 -0.03 -2.04
N LEU A 34 -20.44 -0.63 -2.83
CA LEU A 34 -20.73 -0.95 -4.23
C LEU A 34 -21.86 -1.96 -4.35
N TYR A 35 -21.86 -3.00 -3.51
CA TYR A 35 -22.92 -4.01 -3.48
C TYR A 35 -24.28 -3.37 -3.17
N THR A 36 -24.37 -2.58 -2.11
CA THR A 36 -25.63 -1.91 -1.73
C THR A 36 -26.12 -0.97 -2.82
N ARG A 37 -25.24 -0.20 -3.46
CA ARG A 37 -25.67 0.76 -4.49
C ARG A 37 -26.02 0.12 -5.83
N ILE A 38 -25.29 -0.90 -6.25
CA ILE A 38 -25.56 -1.61 -7.50
C ILE A 38 -26.82 -2.49 -7.36
N PHE A 39 -26.91 -3.28 -6.29
CA PHE A 39 -27.96 -4.30 -6.18
C PHE A 39 -29.22 -3.81 -5.47
N LEU A 40 -29.11 -3.05 -4.37
CA LEU A 40 -30.30 -2.57 -3.65
C LEU A 40 -30.86 -1.30 -4.29
N LEU A 41 -30.01 -0.30 -4.54
CA LEU A 41 -30.47 1.01 -5.02
C LEU A 41 -30.59 1.08 -6.54
N ARG A 42 -29.89 0.21 -7.30
CA ARG A 42 -29.81 0.22 -8.78
C ARG A 42 -29.50 1.61 -9.36
N SER A 43 -28.82 2.45 -8.57
CA SER A 43 -28.47 3.81 -8.92
C SER A 43 -26.97 3.94 -8.83
N LEU A 44 -26.32 3.86 -9.98
CA LEU A 44 -24.90 4.16 -10.12
C LEU A 44 -24.76 5.65 -10.43
N GLY A 45 -24.41 6.41 -9.39
CA GLY A 45 -24.08 7.83 -9.53
C GLY A 45 -22.62 8.02 -9.92
N TRP A 46 -22.30 9.19 -10.46
CA TRP A 46 -20.91 9.64 -10.66
C TRP A 46 -20.08 9.61 -9.38
N ASP A 47 -20.73 9.83 -8.22
CA ASP A 47 -20.14 9.71 -6.88
C ASP A 47 -19.50 8.33 -6.64
N ASP A 48 -20.18 7.24 -7.01
CA ASP A 48 -19.70 5.89 -6.75
C ASP A 48 -18.58 5.47 -7.71
N LEU A 49 -18.61 5.98 -8.94
CA LEU A 49 -17.55 5.78 -9.91
C LEU A 49 -16.26 6.49 -9.45
N MET A 50 -16.38 7.76 -9.00
CA MET A 50 -15.25 8.50 -8.45
C MET A 50 -14.70 7.84 -7.17
N ALA A 51 -15.57 7.37 -6.28
CA ALA A 51 -15.17 6.63 -5.08
C ALA A 51 -14.41 5.33 -5.42
N THR A 52 -14.84 4.62 -6.46
CA THR A 52 -14.16 3.39 -6.93
C THR A 52 -12.78 3.70 -7.50
N ILE A 53 -12.65 4.76 -8.31
CA ILE A 53 -11.35 5.19 -8.84
C ILE A 53 -10.41 5.59 -7.70
N ALA A 54 -10.90 6.36 -6.72
CA ALA A 54 -10.12 6.74 -5.56
C ALA A 54 -9.63 5.51 -4.77
N TRP A 55 -10.48 4.50 -4.60
CA TRP A 55 -10.10 3.25 -3.95
C TRP A 55 -9.00 2.49 -4.71
N ILE A 56 -9.05 2.43 -6.04
CA ILE A 56 -7.97 1.86 -6.87
C ILE A 56 -6.65 2.65 -6.67
N GLY A 57 -6.74 3.97 -6.58
CA GLY A 57 -5.61 4.83 -6.23
C GLY A 57 -5.00 4.47 -4.87
N VAL A 58 -5.83 4.27 -3.84
CA VAL A 58 -5.38 3.86 -2.50
C VAL A 58 -4.67 2.50 -2.53
N ILE A 59 -5.18 1.53 -3.30
CA ILE A 59 -4.51 0.23 -3.49
C ILE A 59 -3.12 0.42 -4.12
N SER A 60 -3.03 1.30 -5.12
CA SER A 60 -1.76 1.57 -5.82
C SER A 60 -0.72 2.20 -4.87
N ILE A 61 -1.15 3.15 -4.04
CA ILE A 61 -0.29 3.79 -3.04
C ILE A 61 0.17 2.79 -1.98
N SER A 62 -0.74 1.92 -1.51
CA SER A 62 -0.40 0.85 -0.57
C SER A 62 0.65 -0.10 -1.15
N TYR A 63 0.46 -0.55 -2.40
CA TYR A 63 1.43 -1.38 -3.09
C TYR A 63 2.81 -0.72 -3.14
N GLN A 64 2.84 0.58 -3.46
CA GLN A 64 4.09 1.35 -3.48
C GLN A 64 4.74 1.45 -2.10
N GLY A 65 3.95 1.56 -1.03
CA GLY A 65 4.43 1.55 0.36
C GLY A 65 5.09 0.22 0.74
N ILE A 66 4.46 -0.92 0.39
CA ILE A 66 5.04 -2.25 0.63
C ILE A 66 6.34 -2.43 -0.17
N LEU A 67 6.36 -1.96 -1.42
CA LEU A 67 7.56 -2.00 -2.26
C LEU A 67 8.68 -1.11 -1.72
N ALA A 68 8.34 0.05 -1.14
CA ALA A 68 9.31 0.93 -0.50
C ALA A 68 9.93 0.28 0.74
N VAL A 69 9.14 -0.42 1.56
CA VAL A 69 9.66 -1.20 2.71
C VAL A 69 10.64 -2.28 2.24
N LYS A 70 10.31 -3.01 1.17
CA LYS A 70 11.23 -4.00 0.58
C LYS A 70 12.54 -3.38 0.06
N ARG A 71 12.56 -2.08 -0.22
CA ARG A 71 13.75 -1.34 -0.66
C ARG A 71 14.55 -0.73 0.50
N GLY A 72 14.13 -0.93 1.75
CA GLY A 72 14.83 -0.44 2.94
C GLY A 72 14.09 0.65 3.71
N LEU A 73 12.88 1.06 3.29
CA LEU A 73 12.06 2.01 4.06
C LEU A 73 11.73 1.42 5.44
N GLY A 74 12.06 2.15 6.51
CA GLY A 74 11.86 1.70 7.90
C GLY A 74 13.04 0.94 8.50
N THR A 75 14.18 0.86 7.79
CA THR A 75 15.45 0.34 8.31
C THR A 75 16.40 1.50 8.57
N HIS A 76 17.24 1.40 9.60
CA HIS A 76 18.24 2.44 9.84
C HIS A 76 19.23 2.55 8.67
N ILE A 77 19.61 3.79 8.33
CA ILE A 77 20.39 4.10 7.12
C ILE A 77 21.79 3.47 7.11
N ASP A 78 22.34 3.19 8.29
CA ASP A 78 23.62 2.53 8.52
C ASP A 78 23.61 1.03 8.18
N GLN A 79 22.44 0.40 8.20
CA GLN A 79 22.24 -1.02 7.87
C GLN A 79 21.93 -1.26 6.38
N ILE A 80 21.82 -0.19 5.58
CA ILE A 80 21.48 -0.27 4.16
C ILE A 80 22.79 -0.29 3.34
N PRO A 81 23.00 -1.29 2.46
CA PRO A 81 24.18 -1.32 1.60
C PRO A 81 24.30 -0.03 0.77
N PRO A 82 25.51 0.51 0.53
CA PRO A 82 25.72 1.74 -0.24
C PRO A 82 25.08 1.71 -1.64
N GLU A 83 25.04 0.52 -2.26
CA GLU A 83 24.43 0.28 -3.58
C GLU A 83 22.90 0.47 -3.56
N ALA A 84 22.24 0.15 -2.45
CA ALA A 84 20.80 0.35 -2.28
C ALA A 84 20.47 1.83 -1.96
N LEU A 85 21.37 2.53 -1.28
CA LEU A 85 21.25 3.97 -1.00
C LEU A 85 21.36 4.82 -2.27
N ASP A 86 22.32 4.54 -3.15
CA ASP A 86 22.49 5.27 -4.42
C ASP A 86 21.24 5.14 -5.32
N LYS A 87 20.53 4.02 -5.22
CA LYS A 87 19.29 3.77 -5.97
C LYS A 87 18.04 4.39 -5.34
N LEU A 88 18.07 4.72 -4.04
CA LEU A 88 17.01 5.45 -3.34
C LEU A 88 17.10 6.97 -3.56
N TYR A 89 18.32 7.50 -3.70
CA TYR A 89 18.59 8.94 -3.77
C TYR A 89 18.82 9.48 -5.19
N LYS A 90 19.04 8.60 -6.18
CA LYS A 90 19.01 8.99 -7.59
C LYS A 90 17.57 9.26 -8.03
N VAL A 91 17.23 10.55 -7.99
CA VAL A 91 16.06 11.16 -8.66
C VAL A 91 16.28 11.17 -10.15
#